data_AF-A0A7X7PGP9-F1
#
_entry.id   AF-A0A7X7PGP9-F1
#
_cell.length_a   1.000
_cell.length_b   1.000
_cell.length_c   1.000
_cell.angle_alpha   90.00
_cell.angle_beta   90.00
_cell.angle_gamma   90.00
#
_symmetry.space_group_name_H-M   'P 1'
#
loop_
_entity.id
_entity.type
_entity.pdbx_description
1 polymer ?
#
loop_
_entity_poly.entity_id
_entity_poly.type
_entity_poly.pdbx_seq_one_letter_code
_entity_poly.pdbx_strand_id
1 'polypeptide(L)'
;MVQVHISTPMLGYSAGAMGGAAASFDAHLVNVNAVVTRVVGVTWTGPAADAFLAEWDAFLRSAGVTRESLVSISTRLYGAQGGYEGNEASIVAAARSSNVRSSMPGSNGGQESSPEDASDDGSVQV
;
A
#
# COMPACT_ATOMS: atom_id res chain seq x y z
N MET A 1 -20.05 -1.51 -15.26
CA MET A 1 -19.11 -0.98 -14.24
C MET A 1 -17.71 -1.09 -14.80
N VAL A 2 -17.00 0.02 -14.96
CA VAL A 2 -15.58 -0.01 -15.39
C VAL A 2 -14.75 -0.29 -14.15
N GLN A 3 -14.13 -1.45 -14.09
CA GLN A 3 -13.22 -1.83 -13.02
C GLN A 3 -11.86 -1.22 -13.35
N VAL A 4 -11.52 -0.11 -12.69
CA VAL A 4 -10.21 0.54 -12.85
C VAL A 4 -9.18 -0.32 -12.14
N HIS A 5 -8.45 -1.13 -12.90
CA HIS A 5 -7.28 -1.86 -12.41
C HIS A 5 -6.11 -0.89 -12.29
N ILE A 6 -5.91 -0.30 -11.11
CA ILE A 6 -4.68 0.44 -10.81
C ILE A 6 -3.60 -0.60 -10.53
N SER A 7 -2.64 -0.73 -11.44
CA SER A 7 -1.47 -1.59 -11.25
C SER A 7 -0.58 -0.97 -10.17
N THR A 8 -0.22 -1.73 -9.15
CA THR A 8 0.73 -1.35 -8.08
C THR A 8 2.01 -0.67 -8.59
N PRO A 9 2.61 -1.07 -9.74
CA PRO A 9 3.75 -0.36 -10.33
C PRO A 9 3.48 1.11 -10.71
N MET A 10 2.25 1.45 -11.12
CA MET A 10 1.88 2.82 -11.51
C MET A 10 1.80 3.76 -10.30
N LEU A 11 1.47 3.22 -9.11
CA LEU A 11 1.44 3.99 -7.86
C LEU A 11 2.86 4.34 -7.41
N GLY A 12 3.79 3.38 -7.46
CA GLY A 12 5.20 3.60 -7.14
C GLY A 12 5.88 4.60 -8.09
N TYR A 13 5.62 4.49 -9.40
CA TYR A 13 6.11 5.46 -10.38
C TYR A 13 5.60 6.89 -10.09
N SER A 14 4.31 7.04 -9.80
CA SER A 14 3.71 8.34 -9.48
C SER A 14 4.25 8.92 -8.17
N ALA A 15 4.45 8.09 -7.15
CA ALA A 15 5.05 8.51 -5.88
C ALA A 15 6.50 8.98 -6.06
N GLY A 16 7.29 8.24 -6.86
CA GLY A 16 8.65 8.62 -7.22
C GLY A 16 8.72 9.93 -8.00
N ALA A 17 7.83 10.12 -8.99
CA ALA A 17 7.73 11.37 -9.74
C ALA A 17 7.37 12.56 -8.84
N MET A 18 6.46 12.39 -7.88
CA MET A 18 6.14 13.44 -6.91
C MET A 18 7.30 13.76 -5.96
N GLY A 19 8.06 12.74 -5.52
CA GLY A 19 9.29 12.94 -4.75
C GLY A 19 10.34 13.73 -5.53
N GLY A 20 10.55 13.41 -6.82
CA GLY A 20 11.45 14.14 -7.70
C GLY A 20 11.01 15.59 -7.95
N ALA A 21 9.71 15.82 -8.11
CA ALA A 21 9.13 17.15 -8.25
C ALA A 21 9.35 18.00 -6.98
N ALA A 22 9.17 17.41 -5.79
CA ALA A 22 9.43 18.09 -4.51
C ALA A 22 10.92 18.48 -4.38
N ALA A 23 11.83 17.57 -4.72
CA ALA A 23 13.28 17.87 -4.68
C ALA A 23 13.67 18.98 -5.66
N SER A 24 13.08 18.99 -6.86
CA SER A 24 13.34 20.02 -7.87
C SER A 24 12.78 21.38 -7.45
N PHE A 25 11.59 21.38 -6.83
CA PHE A 25 10.98 22.57 -6.26
C PHE A 25 11.84 23.17 -5.14
N ASP A 26 12.33 22.33 -4.22
CA ASP A 26 13.23 22.76 -3.16
C ASP A 26 14.53 23.37 -3.70
N ALA A 27 15.13 22.75 -4.73
CA ALA A 27 16.34 23.26 -5.36
C ALA A 27 16.11 24.64 -6.01
N HIS A 28 14.98 24.83 -6.70
CA HIS A 28 14.61 26.12 -7.28
C HIS A 28 14.40 27.19 -6.20
N LEU A 29 13.70 26.87 -5.10
CA LEU A 29 13.49 27.81 -4.00
C LEU A 29 14.80 28.27 -3.37
N VAL A 30 15.73 27.35 -3.11
CA VAL A 30 17.05 27.70 -2.56
C VAL A 30 17.79 28.67 -3.48
N ASN A 31 17.75 28.40 -4.79
CA ASN A 31 18.45 29.22 -5.77
C ASN A 31 17.86 30.63 -5.88
N VAL A 32 16.53 30.75 -5.97
CA VAL A 32 15.86 32.06 -6.03
C VAL A 32 16.04 32.82 -4.72
N ASN A 33 15.95 32.15 -3.57
CA ASN A 33 16.16 32.79 -2.28
C ASN A 33 17.59 33.35 -2.13
N ALA A 34 18.60 32.65 -2.64
CA ALA A 34 19.97 33.15 -2.66
C ALA A 34 20.12 34.42 -3.53
N VAL A 35 19.39 34.50 -4.65
CA VAL A 35 19.35 35.71 -5.49
C VAL A 35 18.67 36.86 -4.75
N VAL A 36 17.49 36.61 -4.17
CA VAL A 36 16.72 37.63 -3.45
C VAL A 36 17.52 38.22 -2.29
N THR A 37 18.11 37.37 -1.45
CA THR A 37 18.92 37.80 -0.30
C THR A 37 20.19 38.55 -0.69
N ARG A 38 20.72 38.31 -1.90
CA ARG A 38 21.88 39.04 -2.42
C ARG A 38 21.52 40.42 -2.98
N VAL A 39 20.32 40.57 -3.52
CA VAL A 39 19.87 41.83 -4.14
C VAL A 39 19.29 42.76 -3.08
N VAL A 40 18.38 42.23 -2.26
CA VAL A 40 17.66 43.01 -1.26
C VAL A 40 18.53 43.22 -0.03
N GLY A 41 18.59 44.46 0.46
CA GLY A 41 19.44 44.85 1.59
C GLY A 41 20.89 45.18 1.20
N VAL A 42 21.38 44.71 0.05
CA VAL A 42 22.73 45.03 -0.44
C VAL A 42 22.68 46.11 -1.53
N THR A 43 21.99 45.84 -2.63
CA THR A 43 21.94 46.73 -3.80
C THR A 43 20.60 47.44 -3.94
N TRP A 44 19.55 46.89 -3.32
CA TRP A 44 18.22 47.47 -3.29
C TRP A 44 17.75 47.61 -1.84
N THR A 45 17.55 48.85 -1.40
CA THR A 45 17.24 49.21 -0.01
C THR A 45 16.08 50.20 0.04
N GLY A 46 15.49 50.36 1.23
CA GLY A 46 14.43 51.32 1.50
C GLY A 46 13.04 50.68 1.50
N PRO A 47 11.96 51.47 1.68
CA PRO A 47 10.64 50.95 2.03
C PRO A 47 10.05 49.95 1.03
N ALA A 48 10.34 50.11 -0.27
CA ALA A 48 9.90 49.18 -1.30
C ALA A 48 10.61 47.82 -1.20
N ALA A 49 11.89 47.83 -0.84
CA ALA A 49 12.68 46.62 -0.64
C ALA A 49 12.20 45.85 0.61
N ASP A 50 11.87 46.58 1.68
CA ASP A 50 11.31 46.01 2.91
C ASP A 50 9.92 45.39 2.67
N ALA A 51 9.05 46.08 1.92
CA ALA A 51 7.74 45.56 1.53
C ALA A 51 7.87 44.28 0.68
N PHE A 52 8.81 44.27 -0.26
CA PHE A 52 9.09 43.07 -1.06
C PHE A 52 9.58 41.90 -0.19
N LEU A 53 10.45 42.13 0.81
CA LEU A 53 10.86 41.06 1.74
C LEU A 53 9.68 40.47 2.51
N ALA A 54 8.74 41.30 2.95
CA ALA A 54 7.56 40.82 3.64
C ALA A 54 6.68 39.93 2.73
N GLU A 55 6.52 40.31 1.45
CA GLU A 55 5.83 39.48 0.46
C GLU A 55 6.62 38.21 0.12
N TRP A 56 7.95 38.30 0.05
CA TRP A 56 8.83 37.16 -0.18
C TRP A 56 8.72 36.13 0.95
N ASP A 57 8.71 36.56 2.21
CA ASP A 57 8.49 35.68 3.36
C ASP A 57 7.10 35.04 3.35
N ALA A 58 6.08 35.75 2.86
CA ALA A 58 4.75 35.18 2.65
C ALA A 58 4.76 34.11 1.55
N PHE A 59 5.50 34.34 0.46
CA PHE A 59 5.72 33.37 -0.60
C PHE A 59 6.47 32.12 -0.08
N LEU A 60 7.53 32.27 0.71
CA LEU A 60 8.26 31.12 1.28
C LEU A 60 7.35 30.26 2.17
N ARG A 61 6.43 30.87 2.92
CA ARG A 61 5.42 30.13 3.70
C ARG A 61 4.45 29.35 2.81
N SER A 62 3.94 29.96 1.74
CA SER A 62 3.02 29.25 0.81
C SER A 62 3.72 28.12 0.06
N ALA A 63 5.00 28.34 -0.30
CA ALA A 63 5.85 27.32 -0.87
C ALA A 63 6.06 26.12 0.07
N GLY A 64 6.19 26.37 1.38
CA GLY A 64 6.21 25.31 2.41
C GLY A 64 4.95 24.43 2.38
N VAL A 65 3.76 25.03 2.25
CA VAL A 65 2.50 24.29 2.12
C VAL A 65 2.46 23.42 0.86
N THR A 66 3.00 23.91 -0.26
CA THR A 66 3.13 23.13 -1.50
C THR A 66 4.04 21.91 -1.30
N ARG A 67 5.19 22.10 -0.66
CA ARG A 67 6.12 21.01 -0.33
C ARG A 67 5.46 19.95 0.54
N GLU A 68 4.79 20.38 1.62
CA GLU A 68 4.06 19.46 2.51
C GLU A 68 2.99 18.66 1.76
N SER A 69 2.28 19.31 0.83
CA SER A 69 1.27 18.65 0.01
C SER A 69 1.88 17.56 -0.88
N LEU A 70 3.00 17.84 -1.56
CA LEU A 70 3.69 16.87 -2.41
C LEU A 70 4.23 15.67 -1.61
N VAL A 71 4.80 15.92 -0.42
CA VAL A 71 5.29 14.88 0.48
C VAL A 71 4.14 14.04 1.05
N SER A 72 3.01 14.68 1.40
CA SER A 72 1.81 13.99 1.89
C SER A 72 1.22 13.06 0.84
N ILE A 73 1.12 13.51 -0.42
CA ILE A 73 0.58 12.67 -1.50
C ILE A 73 1.52 11.50 -1.81
N SER A 74 2.83 11.75 -1.93
CA SER A 74 3.80 10.66 -2.17
C SER A 74 3.77 9.61 -1.06
N THR A 75 3.68 10.02 0.21
CA THR A 75 3.54 9.11 1.36
C THR A 75 2.26 8.27 1.26
N ARG A 76 1.13 8.88 0.90
CA ARG A 76 -0.15 8.16 0.72
C ARG A 76 -0.09 7.16 -0.44
N LEU A 77 0.57 7.51 -1.54
CA LEU A 77 0.74 6.63 -2.69
C LEU A 77 1.62 5.42 -2.35
N TYR A 78 2.73 5.61 -1.62
CA TYR A 78 3.55 4.50 -1.11
C TYR A 78 2.77 3.62 -0.12
N GLY A 79 2.01 4.22 0.79
CA GLY A 79 1.14 3.49 1.72
C GLY A 79 0.07 2.66 0.99
N ALA A 80 -0.55 3.22 -0.05
CA ALA A 80 -1.51 2.50 -0.88
C ALA A 80 -0.86 1.33 -1.62
N GLN A 81 0.34 1.52 -2.20
CA GLN A 81 1.08 0.45 -2.85
C GLN A 81 1.35 -0.73 -1.90
N GLY A 82 1.87 -0.45 -0.70
CA GLY A 82 2.14 -1.48 0.31
C GLY A 82 0.87 -2.19 0.79
N GLY A 83 -0.24 -1.48 0.93
CA GLY A 83 -1.54 -2.07 1.27
C GLY A 83 -2.05 -3.04 0.19
N TYR A 84 -1.91 -2.69 -1.08
CA TYR A 84 -2.27 -3.58 -2.19
C TYR A 84 -1.38 -4.83 -2.24
N GLU A 85 -0.06 -4.67 -2.12
CA GLU A 85 0.88 -5.79 -2.08
C GLU A 85 0.59 -6.75 -0.91
N GLY A 86 0.28 -6.21 0.27
CA GLY A 86 -0.11 -6.99 1.44
C GLY A 86 -1.43 -7.75 1.25
N ASN A 87 -2.45 -7.09 0.69
CA ASN A 87 -3.74 -7.73 0.41
C ASN A 87 -3.60 -8.86 -0.60
N GLU A 88 -2.89 -8.65 -1.71
CA GLU A 88 -2.61 -9.69 -2.71
C GLU A 88 -1.84 -10.88 -2.09
N ALA A 89 -0.82 -10.63 -1.27
CA ALA A 89 -0.09 -11.70 -0.58
C ALA A 89 -1.01 -12.51 0.34
N SER A 90 -1.95 -11.86 1.04
CA SER A 90 -2.92 -12.53 1.92
C SER A 90 -3.94 -13.37 1.14
N ILE A 91 -4.42 -12.86 0.00
CA ILE A 91 -5.34 -13.57 -0.90
C ILE A 91 -4.65 -14.79 -1.50
N VAL A 92 -3.41 -14.65 -1.98
CA VAL A 92 -2.62 -15.76 -2.52
C VAL A 92 -2.36 -16.82 -1.45
N ALA A 93 -2.01 -16.43 -0.23
CA ALA A 93 -1.81 -17.36 0.89
C ALA A 93 -3.11 -18.10 1.25
N ALA A 94 -4.23 -17.37 1.34
CA ALA A 94 -5.55 -17.95 1.59
C ALA A 94 -5.96 -18.94 0.48
N ALA A 95 -5.80 -18.55 -0.80
CA ALA A 95 -6.09 -19.40 -1.94
C ALA A 95 -5.24 -20.68 -1.96
N ARG A 96 -3.95 -20.59 -1.61
CA ARG A 96 -3.07 -21.77 -1.48
C ARG A 96 -3.51 -22.69 -0.34
N SER A 97 -3.91 -22.13 0.81
CA SER A 97 -4.41 -22.91 1.94
C SER A 97 -5.77 -23.58 1.67
N SER A 98 -6.62 -22.95 0.86
CA SER A 98 -7.95 -23.47 0.53
C SER A 98 -7.92 -24.64 -0.46
N ASN A 99 -6.81 -24.82 -1.19
CA ASN A 99 -6.62 -25.91 -2.14
C ASN A 99 -6.05 -27.20 -1.52
N VAL A 100 -5.88 -27.26 -0.18
CA VAL A 100 -5.36 -28.45 0.51
C VAL A 100 -6.40 -28.96 1.53
N ARG A 101 -7.44 -29.64 1.04
CA ARG A 101 -8.26 -30.56 1.85
C ARG A 101 -8.95 -31.62 1.00
N SER A 102 -8.16 -32.50 0.40
CA SER A 102 -8.61 -33.83 -0.04
C SER A 102 -7.86 -34.90 0.76
N SER A 103 -8.24 -35.05 2.03
CA SER A 103 -8.10 -36.37 2.66
C SER A 103 -9.25 -37.21 2.15
N MET A 104 -8.96 -38.14 1.25
CA MET A 104 -9.86 -39.26 0.95
C MET A 104 -10.39 -39.84 2.27
N PRO A 105 -11.72 -39.94 2.48
CA PRO A 105 -12.25 -40.86 3.47
C PRO A 105 -11.80 -42.25 3.04
N GLY A 106 -11.04 -42.92 3.90
CA GLY A 106 -10.51 -44.24 3.64
C GLY A 106 -11.60 -45.18 3.10
N SER A 107 -11.33 -45.72 1.93
CA SER A 107 -11.86 -47.00 1.49
C SER A 107 -11.50 -48.03 2.56
N ASN A 108 -12.44 -48.38 3.44
CA ASN A 108 -12.34 -49.60 4.23
C ASN A 108 -13.28 -50.60 3.58
N GLY A 109 -12.64 -51.57 2.90
CA GLY A 109 -13.28 -52.60 2.10
C GLY A 109 -14.26 -53.44 2.88
N GLY A 110 -15.15 -54.06 2.11
CA GLY A 110 -16.23 -54.89 2.62
C GLY A 110 -15.75 -56.08 3.44
N GLN A 111 -16.64 -56.49 4.34
CA GLN A 111 -16.85 -57.90 4.59
C GLN A 111 -18.35 -58.13 4.74
N GLU A 112 -18.90 -58.69 3.68
CA GLU A 112 -20.16 -59.43 3.60
C GLU A 112 -20.18 -60.51 4.69
N SER A 113 -21.20 -60.52 5.56
CA SER A 113 -21.60 -61.73 6.29
C SER A 113 -23.07 -61.62 6.71
N SER A 114 -23.95 -62.20 5.91
CA SER A 114 -25.28 -62.70 6.28
C SER A 114 -25.52 -63.95 5.43
N PRO A 115 -26.33 -64.94 5.84
CA PRO A 115 -26.65 -65.47 7.17
C PRO A 115 -26.42 -67.01 7.23
N GLU A 116 -26.11 -67.60 8.40
CA GLU A 116 -26.19 -69.07 8.58
C GLU A 116 -27.34 -69.43 9.52
N ASP A 117 -28.36 -69.98 8.89
CA ASP A 117 -29.44 -70.80 9.42
C ASP A 117 -28.87 -72.13 9.93
N ALA A 118 -29.05 -72.43 11.22
CA ALA A 118 -28.94 -73.80 11.74
C ALA A 118 -29.80 -73.92 13.00
N SER A 119 -30.91 -74.60 12.83
CA SER A 119 -31.74 -75.18 13.88
C SER A 119 -31.08 -76.49 14.35
N ASP A 120 -30.76 -76.66 15.63
CA ASP A 120 -30.54 -77.96 16.31
C ASP A 120 -30.37 -77.71 17.83
N ASP A 121 -31.37 -77.95 18.66
CA ASP A 121 -31.75 -79.21 19.33
C ASP A 121 -30.94 -79.54 20.61
N GLY A 122 -31.69 -79.60 21.72
CA GLY A 122 -31.58 -80.60 22.78
C GLY A 122 -30.31 -80.71 23.64
N SER A 123 -30.40 -80.26 24.91
CA SER A 123 -30.17 -81.04 26.16
C SER A 123 -29.91 -80.09 27.35
N VAL A 124 -30.89 -79.85 28.23
CA VAL A 124 -31.32 -80.63 29.42
C VAL A 124 -30.39 -80.50 30.62
N GLN A 125 -31.04 -80.04 31.70
CA GLN A 125 -30.58 -79.89 33.09
C GLN A 125 -30.10 -81.20 33.72
N VAL A 126 -29.05 -81.09 34.55
CA VAL A 126 -28.92 -81.39 36.00
C VAL A 126 -27.47 -81.78 36.29
#